data_AF-A0A1I7KWI5-F1
#
_entry.id   AF-A0A1I7KWI5-F1
#
_cell.length_a   1.000
_cell.length_b   1.000
_cell.length_c   1.000
_cell.angle_alpha   90.00
_cell.angle_beta   90.00
_cell.angle_gamma   90.00
#
_symmetry.space_group_name_H-M   'P 1'
#
loop_
_entity.id
_entity.type
_entity.pdbx_description
1 polymer ?
#
loop_
_entity_poly.entity_id
_entity_poly.type
_entity_poly.pdbx_seq_one_letter_code
_entity_poly.pdbx_strand_id
1 'polypeptide(L)'
;MFAVFLPALNFRGNRSPYLWWFYKFLSEFGESAAYVCGDEYFLDPKVHHQNGRDEASGEVANQLGYQLPDERLLHALRKADIQVEVWQALEQMFPGNPLESFRHFCLKNDELLHEALTRAFNQLKQSHGNIEVVITCVNCATLQRFCREQSLPLLHIELGPFRSPQYLATAYFDFSGVNGGTESQRRFNSSSNSMDPQNDPLTVDAVRSLFMVGKPPLQTQPSCELGIGLQIEDDSNIICYSNGFSSLSLLNNSRKLLAERKLKAPVLVRGHPGSFFSPKNLPPGLSIDPSETAMKFIQSCKEVHTINSSLAVEFLLQGKKATVFGESPFSFCIDADTREHLTSALCFFCLNYLVPWRLAISSDYIRWRLLNSEEQAIRDIHMEFYMREKITLLETQIADLERELSEKNKQIAVLQSSISWRLIYFFRKIFRFVSRRLGWANK
;
A
#
# COMPACT_ATOMS: atom_id res chain seq x y z
N MET A 1 -13.70 19.03 14.80
CA MET A 1 -13.86 17.58 14.54
C MET A 1 -13.39 17.25 13.13
N PHE A 2 -13.02 16.00 12.86
CA PHE A 2 -12.81 15.53 11.47
C PHE A 2 -14.14 15.17 10.81
N ALA A 3 -14.18 15.24 9.49
CA ALA A 3 -15.30 14.71 8.69
C ALA A 3 -14.74 13.72 7.65
N VAL A 4 -15.15 12.46 7.72
CA VAL A 4 -14.75 11.40 6.77
C VAL A 4 -15.80 11.30 5.68
N PHE A 5 -15.39 11.43 4.42
CA PHE A 5 -16.26 11.27 3.26
C PHE A 5 -15.89 9.99 2.48
N LEU A 6 -16.88 9.11 2.35
CA LEU A 6 -16.77 7.87 1.57
C LEU A 6 -18.01 7.73 0.66
N PRO A 7 -17.83 7.60 -0.67
CA PRO A 7 -18.97 7.53 -1.57
C PRO A 7 -19.71 6.20 -1.48
N ALA A 8 -21.02 6.26 -1.76
CA ALA A 8 -21.88 5.09 -1.90
C ALA A 8 -22.28 4.82 -3.36
N LEU A 9 -21.39 5.16 -4.30
CA LEU A 9 -21.59 4.94 -5.73
C LEU A 9 -21.37 3.45 -6.08
N ASN A 10 -22.32 2.84 -6.78
CA ASN A 10 -22.25 1.44 -7.16
C ASN A 10 -21.39 1.17 -8.41
N PHE A 11 -20.08 1.41 -8.31
CA PHE A 11 -19.17 1.17 -9.45
C PHE A 11 -18.49 -0.21 -9.46
N ARG A 12 -18.57 -0.95 -8.35
CA ARG A 12 -18.02 -2.31 -8.17
C ARG A 12 -19.08 -3.34 -7.80
N GLY A 13 -20.33 -3.10 -8.15
CA GLY A 13 -21.45 -4.01 -7.84
C GLY A 13 -21.91 -4.00 -6.38
N ASN A 14 -21.50 -3.02 -5.57
CA ASN A 14 -22.00 -2.76 -4.22
C ASN A 14 -21.95 -1.25 -3.89
N ARG A 15 -22.78 -0.76 -2.94
CA ARG A 15 -22.80 0.67 -2.56
C ARG A 15 -21.97 1.02 -1.33
N SER A 16 -21.07 0.12 -0.92
CA SER A 16 -20.03 0.41 0.06
C SER A 16 -18.64 -0.02 -0.44
N PRO A 17 -18.18 0.53 -1.59
CA PRO A 17 -16.94 0.09 -2.25
C PRO A 17 -15.68 0.36 -1.42
N TYR A 18 -15.78 1.22 -0.41
CA TYR A 18 -14.68 1.58 0.51
C TYR A 18 -14.95 1.10 1.95
N LEU A 19 -15.65 -0.03 2.12
CA LEU A 19 -16.05 -0.54 3.44
C LEU A 19 -14.87 -0.78 4.39
N TRP A 20 -13.75 -1.32 3.90
CA TRP A 20 -12.57 -1.50 4.76
C TRP A 20 -11.99 -0.15 5.23
N TRP A 21 -12.01 0.89 4.38
CA TRP A 21 -11.60 2.24 4.75
C TRP A 21 -12.53 2.83 5.81
N PHE A 22 -13.84 2.57 5.71
CA PHE A 22 -14.79 2.94 6.74
C PHE A 22 -14.44 2.32 8.10
N TYR A 23 -14.23 1.00 8.15
CA TYR A 23 -13.81 0.34 9.39
C TYR A 23 -12.45 0.81 9.89
N LYS A 24 -11.52 1.11 8.98
CA LYS A 24 -10.23 1.68 9.34
C LYS A 24 -10.38 3.05 9.99
N PHE A 25 -11.10 3.98 9.36
CA PHE A 25 -11.34 5.30 9.94
C PHE A 25 -12.13 5.23 11.25
N LEU A 26 -13.10 4.31 11.36
CA LEU A 26 -13.80 4.09 12.62
C LEU A 26 -12.87 3.63 13.75
N SER A 27 -11.95 2.73 13.45
CA SER A 27 -11.00 2.23 14.46
C SER A 27 -10.07 3.32 14.98
N GLU A 28 -9.70 4.27 14.13
CA GLU A 28 -8.74 5.33 14.45
C GLU A 28 -9.39 6.59 15.03
N PHE A 29 -10.59 6.94 14.54
CA PHE A 29 -11.25 8.19 14.91
C PHE A 29 -12.49 7.98 15.78
N GLY A 30 -13.16 6.83 15.68
CA GLY A 30 -14.38 6.53 16.43
C GLY A 30 -15.40 7.68 16.39
N GLU A 31 -15.89 8.05 17.57
CA GLU A 31 -16.87 9.14 17.78
C GLU A 31 -16.28 10.56 17.66
N SER A 32 -14.95 10.70 17.51
CA SER A 32 -14.29 12.01 17.38
C SER A 32 -14.42 12.61 15.97
N ALA A 33 -14.79 11.78 14.99
CA ALA A 33 -15.10 12.18 13.62
C ALA A 33 -16.59 12.08 13.33
N ALA A 34 -17.03 12.82 12.31
CA ALA A 34 -18.30 12.63 11.66
C ALA A 34 -18.11 11.88 10.33
N TYR A 35 -19.10 11.06 9.94
CA TYR A 35 -19.05 10.22 8.74
C TYR A 35 -20.13 10.67 7.76
N VAL A 36 -19.68 11.08 6.57
CA VAL A 36 -20.53 11.50 5.44
C VAL A 36 -20.44 10.42 4.37
N CYS A 37 -21.34 9.45 4.45
CA CYS A 37 -21.39 8.28 3.58
C CYS A 37 -22.85 7.85 3.35
N GLY A 38 -23.05 6.75 2.60
CA GLY A 38 -24.38 6.15 2.43
C GLY A 38 -24.74 5.21 3.59
N ASP A 39 -26.05 5.01 3.79
CA ASP A 39 -26.60 4.19 4.88
C ASP A 39 -26.03 2.76 4.92
N GLU A 40 -25.68 2.19 3.76
CA GLU A 40 -25.12 0.84 3.67
C GLU A 40 -23.80 0.67 4.44
N TYR A 41 -23.04 1.72 4.70
CA TYR A 41 -21.81 1.62 5.50
C TYR A 41 -22.10 1.33 6.98
N PHE A 42 -23.29 1.70 7.48
CA PHE A 42 -23.65 1.61 8.89
C PHE A 42 -24.38 0.31 9.26
N LEU A 43 -24.45 -0.66 8.34
CA LEU A 43 -25.01 -1.97 8.66
C LEU A 43 -24.08 -2.74 9.60
N ASP A 44 -24.64 -3.64 10.42
CA ASP A 44 -23.85 -4.56 11.25
C ASP A 44 -22.86 -5.32 10.33
N PRO A 45 -21.56 -5.40 10.68
CA PRO A 45 -20.57 -6.16 9.92
C PRO A 45 -21.01 -7.58 9.53
N LYS A 46 -21.82 -8.25 10.36
CA LYS A 46 -22.39 -9.57 10.05
C LYS A 46 -23.24 -9.56 8.78
N VAL A 47 -23.98 -8.48 8.52
CA VAL A 47 -24.78 -8.33 7.29
C VAL A 47 -23.87 -8.27 6.08
N HIS A 48 -22.79 -7.49 6.15
CA HIS A 48 -21.78 -7.45 5.08
C HIS A 48 -21.11 -8.81 4.88
N HIS A 49 -20.71 -9.48 5.96
CA HIS A 49 -20.07 -10.79 5.89
C HIS A 49 -21.00 -11.86 5.28
N GLN A 50 -22.29 -11.86 5.65
CA GLN A 50 -23.31 -12.74 5.05
C GLN A 50 -23.51 -12.48 3.55
N ASN A 51 -23.29 -11.24 3.10
CA ASN A 51 -23.31 -10.86 1.69
C ASN A 51 -21.97 -11.13 0.97
N GLY A 52 -21.05 -11.89 1.57
CA GLY A 52 -19.78 -12.29 0.97
C GLY A 52 -18.72 -11.19 0.95
N ARG A 53 -18.81 -10.19 1.84
CA ARG A 53 -17.80 -9.13 1.98
C ARG A 53 -16.71 -9.56 2.95
N ASP A 54 -15.53 -9.86 2.41
CA ASP A 54 -14.37 -10.28 3.20
C ASP A 54 -13.87 -9.17 4.14
N GLU A 55 -14.12 -7.90 3.80
CA GLU A 55 -13.76 -6.75 4.65
C GLU A 55 -14.48 -6.77 6.01
N ALA A 56 -15.59 -7.50 6.12
CA ALA A 56 -16.31 -7.69 7.38
C ALA A 56 -15.89 -8.97 8.13
N SER A 57 -14.76 -9.59 7.74
CA SER A 57 -14.18 -10.74 8.43
C SER A 57 -13.10 -10.32 9.43
N GLY A 58 -12.92 -11.11 10.49
CA GLY A 58 -11.84 -10.90 11.46
C GLY A 58 -10.44 -11.10 10.88
N GLU A 59 -10.29 -11.94 9.84
CA GLU A 59 -9.02 -12.18 9.17
C GLU A 59 -8.54 -10.95 8.42
N VAL A 60 -9.39 -10.38 7.57
CA VAL A 60 -9.06 -9.15 6.82
C VAL A 60 -8.91 -7.96 7.76
N ALA A 61 -9.74 -7.87 8.80
CA ALA A 61 -9.60 -6.84 9.84
C ALA A 61 -8.22 -6.88 10.52
N ASN A 62 -7.75 -8.08 10.89
CA ASN A 62 -6.40 -8.26 11.44
C ASN A 62 -5.30 -7.91 10.43
N GLN A 63 -5.46 -8.32 9.17
CA GLN A 63 -4.48 -8.06 8.11
C GLN A 63 -4.33 -6.56 7.81
N LEU A 64 -5.44 -5.83 7.73
CA LEU A 64 -5.48 -4.41 7.42
C LEU A 64 -5.41 -3.51 8.68
N GLY A 65 -5.39 -4.12 9.86
CA GLY A 65 -5.17 -3.47 11.14
C GLY A 65 -6.33 -2.56 11.56
N TYR A 66 -7.56 -3.05 11.48
CA TYR A 66 -8.74 -2.38 12.03
C TYR A 66 -9.55 -3.34 12.90
N GLN A 67 -10.49 -2.79 13.67
CA GLN A 67 -11.47 -3.53 14.45
C GLN A 67 -12.84 -3.40 13.80
N LEU A 68 -13.60 -4.49 13.79
CA LEU A 68 -14.99 -4.44 13.35
C LEU A 68 -15.83 -3.70 14.41
N PRO A 69 -16.65 -2.73 14.02
CA PRO A 69 -17.47 -1.98 14.96
C PRO A 69 -18.60 -2.87 15.53
N ASP A 70 -18.99 -2.61 16.77
CA ASP A 70 -20.22 -3.16 17.34
C ASP A 70 -21.42 -2.24 17.04
N GLU A 71 -22.64 -2.76 17.23
CA GLU A 71 -23.88 -1.98 17.02
C GLU A 71 -23.90 -0.70 17.86
N ARG A 72 -23.36 -0.76 19.09
CA ARG A 72 -23.31 0.38 20.01
C ARG A 72 -22.49 1.52 19.41
N LEU A 73 -21.30 1.22 18.89
CA LEU A 73 -20.45 2.20 18.23
C LEU A 73 -21.17 2.78 17.02
N LEU A 74 -21.71 1.94 16.13
CA LEU A 74 -22.41 2.38 14.91
C LEU A 74 -23.57 3.34 15.23
N HIS A 75 -24.34 3.05 16.29
CA HIS A 75 -25.43 3.92 16.74
C HIS A 75 -24.97 5.24 17.36
N ALA A 76 -23.77 5.29 17.95
CA ALA A 76 -23.22 6.48 18.59
C ALA A 76 -22.52 7.44 17.61
N LEU A 77 -22.28 7.03 16.36
CA LEU A 77 -21.55 7.84 15.39
C LEU A 77 -22.30 9.11 15.00
N ARG A 78 -21.53 10.18 14.83
CA ARG A 78 -22.00 11.39 14.16
C ARG A 78 -22.05 11.10 12.67
N LYS A 79 -23.23 11.14 12.08
CA LYS A 79 -23.43 10.87 10.67
C LYS A 79 -24.21 11.98 9.99
N ALA A 80 -23.92 12.20 8.71
CA ALA A 80 -24.76 12.98 7.83
C ALA A 80 -24.89 12.26 6.50
N ASP A 81 -26.13 11.99 6.10
CA ASP A 81 -26.40 11.09 4.99
C ASP A 81 -26.47 11.87 3.67
N ILE A 82 -25.86 11.29 2.64
CA ILE A 82 -26.13 11.67 1.27
C ILE A 82 -27.22 10.73 0.74
N GLN A 83 -28.36 11.33 0.41
CA GLN A 83 -29.55 10.65 -0.09
C GLN A 83 -29.23 9.65 -1.21
N VAL A 84 -29.86 8.48 -1.15
CA VAL A 84 -29.62 7.38 -2.09
C VAL A 84 -29.92 7.77 -3.54
N GLU A 85 -30.87 8.67 -3.73
CA GLU A 85 -31.29 9.21 -5.01
C GLU A 85 -30.17 9.99 -5.71
N VAL A 86 -29.26 10.60 -4.94
CA VAL A 86 -28.09 11.32 -5.49
C VAL A 86 -27.14 10.33 -6.15
N TRP A 87 -26.83 9.22 -5.47
CA TRP A 87 -25.98 8.16 -6.01
C TRP A 87 -26.63 7.49 -7.22
N GLN A 88 -27.94 7.22 -7.15
CA GLN A 88 -28.70 6.66 -8.26
C GLN A 88 -28.74 7.59 -9.47
N ALA A 89 -28.87 8.90 -9.28
CA ALA A 89 -28.83 9.86 -10.38
C ALA A 89 -27.46 9.83 -11.07
N LEU A 90 -26.36 9.78 -10.31
CA LEU A 90 -25.01 9.64 -10.87
C LEU A 90 -24.82 8.34 -11.68
N GLU A 91 -25.40 7.24 -11.20
CA GLU A 91 -25.43 5.95 -11.92
C GLU A 91 -26.26 6.05 -13.21
N GLN A 92 -27.41 6.71 -13.15
CA GLN A 92 -28.33 6.85 -14.29
C GLN A 92 -27.82 7.80 -15.39
N MET A 93 -26.85 8.66 -15.10
CA MET A 93 -26.16 9.44 -16.15
C MET A 93 -25.43 8.55 -17.15
N PHE A 94 -25.04 7.33 -16.75
CA PHE A 94 -24.31 6.38 -17.58
C PHE A 94 -24.94 4.98 -17.50
N PRO A 95 -26.15 4.78 -18.08
CA PRO A 95 -26.87 3.51 -17.96
C PRO A 95 -26.03 2.33 -18.46
N GLY A 96 -25.83 1.34 -17.58
CA GLY A 96 -25.05 0.14 -17.89
C GLY A 96 -23.54 0.34 -17.96
N ASN A 97 -23.01 1.51 -17.58
CA ASN A 97 -21.58 1.79 -17.55
C ASN A 97 -21.12 2.35 -16.18
N PRO A 98 -21.03 1.48 -15.15
CA PRO A 98 -20.63 1.89 -13.80
C PRO A 98 -19.24 2.55 -13.73
N LEU A 99 -18.33 2.18 -14.64
CA LEU A 99 -16.98 2.73 -14.68
C LEU A 99 -16.97 4.19 -15.18
N GLU A 100 -17.85 4.56 -16.11
CA GLU A 100 -17.97 5.96 -16.52
C GLU A 100 -18.65 6.80 -15.43
N SER A 101 -19.61 6.25 -14.68
CA SER A 101 -20.13 6.92 -13.47
C SER A 101 -19.01 7.18 -12.46
N PHE A 102 -18.13 6.20 -12.23
CA PHE A 102 -16.98 6.37 -11.33
C PHE A 102 -15.99 7.42 -11.84
N ARG A 103 -15.68 7.36 -13.15
CA ARG A 103 -14.82 8.35 -13.81
C ARG A 103 -15.38 9.76 -13.69
N HIS A 104 -16.70 9.92 -13.90
CA HIS A 104 -17.40 11.19 -13.73
C HIS A 104 -17.28 11.67 -12.29
N PHE A 105 -17.57 10.81 -11.31
CA PHE A 105 -17.46 11.14 -9.89
C PHE A 105 -16.04 11.64 -9.51
N CYS A 106 -14.99 10.97 -10.00
CA CYS A 106 -13.62 11.38 -9.70
C CYS A 106 -13.19 12.67 -10.40
N LEU A 107 -13.62 12.88 -11.65
CA LEU A 107 -13.01 13.88 -12.54
C LEU A 107 -13.91 15.08 -12.90
N LYS A 108 -15.21 15.02 -12.60
CA LYS A 108 -16.20 16.04 -13.00
C LYS A 108 -16.97 16.54 -11.79
N ASN A 109 -17.28 17.85 -11.82
CA ASN A 109 -18.20 18.44 -10.87
C ASN A 109 -19.63 18.01 -11.22
N ASP A 110 -20.42 17.74 -10.19
CA ASP A 110 -21.83 17.40 -10.29
C ASP A 110 -22.62 18.27 -9.29
N GLU A 111 -23.64 18.98 -9.77
CA GLU A 111 -24.40 19.94 -8.95
C GLU A 111 -25.30 19.23 -7.92
N LEU A 112 -25.87 18.07 -8.26
CA LEU A 112 -26.75 17.33 -7.35
C LEU A 112 -25.96 16.82 -6.14
N LEU A 113 -24.77 16.26 -6.38
CA LEU A 113 -23.84 15.87 -5.34
C LEU A 113 -23.33 17.08 -4.54
N HIS A 114 -23.08 18.22 -5.20
CA HIS A 114 -22.64 19.45 -4.52
C HIS A 114 -23.69 19.96 -3.54
N GLU A 115 -24.96 20.01 -3.95
CA GLU A 115 -26.08 20.39 -3.07
C GLU A 115 -26.22 19.43 -1.89
N ALA A 116 -26.10 18.13 -2.14
CA ALA A 116 -26.18 17.11 -1.11
C ALA A 116 -25.04 17.22 -0.08
N LEU A 117 -23.81 17.43 -0.56
CA LEU A 117 -22.65 17.72 0.30
C LEU A 117 -22.89 18.98 1.12
N THR A 118 -23.38 20.05 0.50
CA THR A 118 -23.67 21.31 1.19
C THR A 118 -24.68 21.11 2.31
N ARG A 119 -25.78 20.37 2.06
CA ARG A 119 -26.76 20.04 3.10
C ARG A 119 -26.15 19.22 4.23
N ALA A 120 -25.46 18.12 3.91
CA ALA A 120 -24.87 17.21 4.89
C ALA A 120 -23.84 17.93 5.79
N PHE A 121 -22.93 18.70 5.21
CA PHE A 121 -21.89 19.40 5.96
C PHE A 121 -22.44 20.60 6.76
N ASN A 122 -23.49 21.28 6.28
CA ASN A 122 -24.16 22.32 7.05
C ASN A 122 -24.86 21.74 8.28
N GLN A 123 -25.52 20.59 8.14
CA GLN A 123 -26.11 19.87 9.26
C GLN A 123 -25.05 19.49 10.29
N LEU A 124 -23.91 18.93 9.86
CA LEU A 124 -22.80 18.61 10.76
C LEU A 124 -22.28 19.82 11.52
N LYS A 125 -22.09 20.97 10.83
CA LYS A 125 -21.65 22.21 11.47
C LYS A 125 -22.66 22.71 12.51
N GLN A 126 -23.95 22.62 12.21
CA GLN A 126 -25.03 23.04 13.13
C GLN A 126 -25.12 22.13 14.36
N SER A 127 -24.99 20.82 14.19
CA SER A 127 -25.17 19.84 15.27
C SER A 127 -23.92 19.61 16.12
N HIS A 128 -22.73 19.78 15.55
CA HIS A 128 -21.48 19.33 16.18
C HIS A 128 -20.32 20.34 16.11
N GLY A 129 -20.54 21.53 15.54
CA GLY A 129 -19.55 22.59 15.49
C GLY A 129 -18.54 22.47 14.33
N ASN A 130 -17.36 23.06 14.51
CA ASN A 130 -16.42 23.27 13.41
C ASN A 130 -15.74 21.98 12.93
N ILE A 131 -15.57 21.89 11.62
CA ILE A 131 -14.83 20.83 10.93
C ILE A 131 -13.40 21.31 10.70
N GLU A 132 -12.42 20.55 11.20
CA GLU A 132 -11.00 20.85 11.08
C GLU A 132 -10.46 20.48 9.69
N VAL A 133 -10.90 19.33 9.18
CA VAL A 133 -10.48 18.76 7.89
C VAL A 133 -11.52 17.76 7.40
N VAL A 134 -11.69 17.70 6.08
CA VAL A 134 -12.42 16.62 5.40
C VAL A 134 -11.41 15.57 4.95
N ILE A 135 -11.67 14.29 5.25
CA ILE A 135 -10.78 13.17 4.95
C ILE A 135 -11.48 12.26 3.94
N THR A 136 -10.77 11.82 2.91
CA THR A 136 -11.28 10.82 1.95
C THR A 136 -10.14 9.93 1.44
N CYS A 137 -10.47 8.78 0.85
CA CYS A 137 -9.50 7.87 0.22
C CYS A 137 -9.59 7.83 -1.30
N VAL A 138 -10.43 8.69 -1.89
CA VAL A 138 -10.65 8.74 -3.33
C VAL A 138 -10.84 10.19 -3.76
N ASN A 139 -10.33 10.52 -4.94
CA ASN A 139 -10.59 11.82 -5.53
C ASN A 139 -12.08 11.96 -5.90
N CYS A 140 -12.63 13.15 -5.63
CA CYS A 140 -13.97 13.55 -6.01
C CYS A 140 -13.92 15.04 -6.38
N ALA A 141 -14.07 15.37 -7.65
CA ALA A 141 -13.96 16.75 -8.12
C ALA A 141 -15.01 17.67 -7.46
N THR A 142 -16.24 17.16 -7.27
CA THR A 142 -17.31 17.88 -6.56
C THR A 142 -16.95 18.17 -5.10
N LEU A 143 -16.36 17.20 -4.39
CA LEU A 143 -15.92 17.39 -3.00
C LEU A 143 -14.78 18.42 -2.93
N GLN A 144 -13.80 18.35 -3.84
CA GLN A 144 -12.72 19.32 -3.92
C GLN A 144 -13.25 20.74 -4.15
N ARG A 145 -14.22 20.91 -5.06
CA ARG A 145 -14.91 22.18 -5.26
C ARG A 145 -15.61 22.65 -3.99
N PHE A 146 -16.41 21.79 -3.36
CA PHE A 146 -17.12 22.09 -2.13
C PHE A 146 -16.16 22.55 -1.01
N CYS A 147 -15.11 21.78 -0.74
CA CYS A 147 -14.12 22.11 0.29
C CYS A 147 -13.43 23.45 0.01
N ARG A 148 -13.07 23.74 -1.25
CA ARG A 148 -12.50 25.03 -1.63
C ARG A 148 -13.46 26.20 -1.40
N GLU A 149 -14.73 26.06 -1.78
CA GLU A 149 -15.75 27.10 -1.57
C GLU A 149 -16.06 27.35 -0.09
N GLN A 150 -15.89 26.32 0.75
CA GLN A 150 -16.09 26.39 2.19
C GLN A 150 -14.81 26.74 2.97
N SER A 151 -13.69 26.95 2.29
CA SER A 151 -12.36 27.13 2.91
C SER A 151 -12.02 26.01 3.91
N LEU A 152 -12.42 24.77 3.59
CA LEU A 152 -12.13 23.57 4.38
C LEU A 152 -10.92 22.83 3.79
N PRO A 153 -9.92 22.45 4.61
CA PRO A 153 -8.89 21.52 4.17
C PRO A 153 -9.50 20.18 3.74
N LEU A 154 -9.04 19.66 2.61
CA LEU A 154 -9.39 18.32 2.13
C LEU A 154 -8.12 17.47 2.11
N LEU A 155 -8.11 16.39 2.86
CA LEU A 155 -7.01 15.46 2.97
C LEU A 155 -7.39 14.14 2.30
N HIS A 156 -6.56 13.71 1.34
CA HIS A 156 -6.67 12.42 0.71
C HIS A 156 -5.67 11.46 1.35
N ILE A 157 -6.16 10.35 1.90
CA ILE A 157 -5.36 9.27 2.51
C ILE A 157 -5.62 7.97 1.75
N GLU A 158 -4.58 7.34 1.21
CA GLU A 158 -4.66 6.01 0.61
C GLU A 158 -3.43 5.19 0.98
N LEU A 159 -3.48 3.87 0.80
CA LEU A 159 -2.31 3.00 0.93
C LEU A 159 -1.20 3.44 -0.04
N GLY A 160 0.00 3.62 0.52
CA GLY A 160 1.19 3.95 -0.24
C GLY A 160 1.73 2.75 -1.04
N PRO A 161 2.81 2.97 -1.80
CA PRO A 161 3.41 1.96 -2.65
C PRO A 161 4.20 0.91 -1.87
N PHE A 162 4.59 1.19 -0.62
CA PHE A 162 5.33 0.26 0.22
C PHE A 162 4.38 -0.37 1.24
N ARG A 163 4.30 -1.72 1.20
CA ARG A 163 3.35 -2.48 2.00
C ARG A 163 4.04 -3.66 2.68
N SER A 164 3.53 -4.01 3.86
CA SER A 164 3.93 -5.21 4.58
C SER A 164 3.56 -6.47 3.78
N PRO A 165 4.31 -7.58 3.93
CA PRO A 165 5.44 -7.76 4.83
C PRO A 165 6.80 -7.33 4.23
N GLN A 166 6.86 -6.97 2.94
CA GLN A 166 8.14 -6.72 2.27
C GLN A 166 8.76 -5.37 2.68
N TYR A 167 7.92 -4.38 2.95
CA TYR A 167 8.31 -3.03 3.31
C TYR A 167 7.58 -2.53 4.57
N LEU A 168 8.16 -1.53 5.22
CA LEU A 168 7.44 -0.68 6.16
C LEU A 168 6.26 -0.05 5.43
N ALA A 169 5.07 -0.15 6.05
CA ALA A 169 3.84 0.31 5.43
C ALA A 169 3.81 1.84 5.34
N THR A 170 3.48 2.35 4.16
CA THR A 170 3.34 3.79 3.90
C THR A 170 1.92 4.14 3.48
N ALA A 171 1.60 5.43 3.53
CA ALA A 171 0.38 6.02 3.04
C ALA A 171 0.70 7.20 2.10
N TYR A 172 -0.19 7.42 1.15
CA TYR A 172 -0.37 8.73 0.54
C TYR A 172 -1.10 9.63 1.54
N PHE A 173 -0.66 10.89 1.63
CA PHE A 173 -1.22 11.93 2.49
C PHE A 173 -1.10 13.25 1.74
N ASP A 174 -2.18 13.64 1.05
CA ASP A 174 -2.12 14.69 0.02
C ASP A 174 -3.32 15.63 0.10
N PHE A 175 -3.07 16.95 0.14
CA PHE A 175 -4.13 17.96 0.23
C PHE A 175 -4.71 18.37 -1.13
N SER A 176 -4.15 17.90 -2.24
CA SER A 176 -4.61 18.17 -3.61
C SER A 176 -5.36 16.98 -4.22
N GLY A 177 -4.81 15.77 -4.11
CA GLY A 177 -5.41 14.56 -4.67
C GLY A 177 -4.57 13.32 -4.44
N VAL A 178 -5.17 12.14 -4.55
CA VAL A 178 -4.49 10.84 -4.37
C VAL A 178 -4.44 10.04 -5.68
N ASN A 179 -3.32 9.35 -5.90
CA ASN A 179 -2.95 8.66 -7.15
C ASN A 179 -2.74 9.60 -8.35
N GLY A 180 -3.78 10.32 -8.78
CA GLY A 180 -3.72 11.39 -9.78
C GLY A 180 -4.03 12.76 -9.17
N GLY A 181 -3.67 13.83 -9.88
CA GLY A 181 -3.88 15.20 -9.39
C GLY A 181 -3.11 15.55 -8.10
N THR A 182 -2.03 14.83 -7.79
CA THR A 182 -1.29 14.94 -6.52
C THR A 182 -0.44 16.22 -6.44
N GLU A 183 -0.05 16.61 -5.23
CA GLU A 183 0.87 17.74 -5.00
C GLU A 183 2.35 17.34 -4.90
N SER A 184 2.67 16.05 -5.04
CA SER A 184 4.01 15.51 -4.79
C SER A 184 5.12 16.23 -5.54
N GLN A 185 5.01 16.31 -6.87
CA GLN A 185 6.02 17.00 -7.70
C GLN A 185 6.09 18.50 -7.40
N ARG A 186 4.95 19.14 -7.11
CA ARG A 186 4.89 20.57 -6.79
C ARG A 186 5.64 20.87 -5.49
N ARG A 187 5.44 20.02 -4.47
CA ARG A 187 6.16 20.09 -3.20
C ARG A 187 7.65 19.84 -3.39
N PHE A 188 8.02 18.82 -4.17
CA PHE A 188 9.43 18.56 -4.50
C PHE A 188 10.11 19.78 -5.12
N ASN A 189 9.51 20.36 -6.18
CA ASN A 189 10.05 21.53 -6.87
C ASN A 189 10.13 22.78 -5.98
N SER A 190 9.28 22.89 -4.96
CA SER A 190 9.34 23.99 -3.99
C SER A 190 10.39 23.74 -2.91
N SER A 191 10.66 22.47 -2.58
CA SER A 191 11.67 22.03 -1.61
C SER A 191 13.08 21.92 -2.17
N SER A 192 13.25 21.82 -3.49
CA SER A 192 14.56 21.66 -4.13
C SER A 192 15.48 22.87 -3.93
N ASN A 193 14.94 24.03 -3.55
CA ASN A 193 15.74 25.19 -3.12
C ASN A 193 16.24 25.07 -1.66
N SER A 194 15.68 24.17 -0.85
CA SER A 194 16.04 23.97 0.57
C SER A 194 16.71 22.62 0.87
N MET A 195 16.54 21.61 0.01
CA MET A 195 17.26 20.33 0.11
C MET A 195 18.42 20.29 -0.89
N ASP A 196 19.61 20.67 -0.43
CA ASP A 196 20.82 20.64 -1.25
C ASP A 196 21.20 19.19 -1.61
N PRO A 197 21.13 18.78 -2.90
CA PRO A 197 21.48 17.44 -3.36
C PRO A 197 22.94 17.06 -3.09
N GLN A 198 23.84 18.05 -2.94
CA GLN A 198 25.26 17.80 -2.67
C GLN A 198 25.52 17.56 -1.17
N ASN A 199 24.59 17.96 -0.30
CA ASN A 199 24.72 17.86 1.15
C ASN A 199 23.76 16.87 1.80
N ASP A 200 22.87 16.20 1.06
CA ASP A 200 22.07 15.09 1.58
C ASP A 200 22.90 13.79 1.61
N PRO A 201 23.26 13.26 2.80
CA PRO A 201 24.08 12.04 2.89
C PRO A 201 23.32 10.77 2.48
N LEU A 202 22.00 10.86 2.22
CA LEU A 202 21.19 9.69 1.89
C LEU A 202 21.40 9.24 0.44
N THR A 203 21.74 7.96 0.30
CA THR A 203 21.79 7.26 -0.98
C THR A 203 20.50 6.46 -1.22
N VAL A 204 20.24 6.08 -2.47
CA VAL A 204 19.15 5.14 -2.81
C VAL A 204 19.25 3.84 -1.99
N ASP A 205 20.48 3.37 -1.71
CA ASP A 205 20.70 2.17 -0.90
C ASP A 205 20.32 2.37 0.57
N ALA A 206 20.57 3.57 1.12
CA ALA A 206 20.15 3.92 2.48
C ALA A 206 18.62 3.97 2.58
N VAL A 207 17.95 4.61 1.61
CA VAL A 207 16.48 4.64 1.52
C VAL A 207 15.93 3.22 1.37
N ARG A 208 16.48 2.40 0.46
CA ARG A 208 16.08 1.00 0.30
C ARG A 208 16.18 0.24 1.62
N SER A 209 17.29 0.38 2.32
CA SER A 209 17.54 -0.32 3.59
C SER A 209 16.58 0.14 4.69
N LEU A 210 16.22 1.42 4.72
CA LEU A 210 15.26 1.97 5.69
C LEU A 210 13.85 1.42 5.46
N PHE A 211 13.39 1.29 4.22
CA PHE A 211 12.01 0.87 3.94
C PHE A 211 11.81 -0.65 3.90
N MET A 212 12.80 -1.46 3.55
CA MET A 212 12.63 -2.93 3.49
C MET A 212 12.57 -3.55 4.89
N VAL A 213 11.62 -4.42 5.20
CA VAL A 213 11.58 -5.11 6.51
C VAL A 213 12.76 -6.06 6.69
N GLY A 214 13.05 -6.83 5.64
CA GLY A 214 14.20 -7.74 5.59
C GLY A 214 15.45 -7.10 5.00
N LYS A 215 16.53 -7.88 4.96
CA LYS A 215 17.75 -7.48 4.22
C LYS A 215 17.41 -7.28 2.74
N PRO A 216 17.90 -6.20 2.10
CA PRO A 216 17.80 -6.07 0.66
C PRO A 216 18.39 -7.30 -0.02
N PRO A 217 17.71 -7.85 -1.05
CA PRO A 217 18.22 -9.02 -1.72
C PRO A 217 19.50 -8.69 -2.47
N LEU A 218 20.38 -9.69 -2.63
CA LEU A 218 21.55 -9.55 -3.48
C LEU A 218 21.11 -9.22 -4.92
N GLN A 219 21.76 -8.25 -5.54
CA GLN A 219 21.52 -7.95 -6.94
C GLN A 219 21.96 -9.15 -7.78
N THR A 220 21.01 -9.70 -8.51
CA THR A 220 21.24 -10.76 -9.49
C THR A 220 21.24 -10.17 -10.90
N GLN A 221 21.95 -10.83 -11.81
CA GLN A 221 21.87 -10.48 -13.21
C GLN A 221 20.44 -10.72 -13.72
N PRO A 222 19.76 -9.71 -14.30
CA PRO A 222 18.41 -9.88 -14.83
C PRO A 222 18.37 -10.96 -15.92
N SER A 223 17.32 -11.79 -15.89
CA SER A 223 17.07 -12.83 -16.90
C SER A 223 16.34 -12.28 -18.14
N CYS A 224 15.70 -11.12 -18.03
CA CYS A 224 15.04 -10.44 -19.14
C CYS A 224 15.31 -8.94 -19.16
N GLU A 225 15.13 -8.34 -20.33
CA GLU A 225 15.33 -6.90 -20.52
C GLU A 225 14.16 -6.10 -19.97
N LEU A 226 12.93 -6.56 -20.19
CA LEU A 226 11.72 -5.83 -19.84
C LEU A 226 10.69 -6.72 -19.14
N GLY A 227 10.15 -6.20 -18.04
CA GLY A 227 8.91 -6.65 -17.42
C GLY A 227 7.73 -5.71 -17.71
N ILE A 228 6.52 -6.23 -17.67
CA ILE A 228 5.26 -5.48 -17.75
C ILE A 228 4.47 -5.76 -16.47
N GLY A 229 4.12 -4.70 -15.73
CA GLY A 229 3.21 -4.77 -14.60
C GLY A 229 1.77 -4.48 -15.03
N LEU A 230 0.88 -5.47 -14.91
CA LEU A 230 -0.56 -5.27 -15.09
C LEU A 230 -1.21 -4.82 -13.77
N GLN A 231 -2.40 -4.25 -13.84
CA GLN A 231 -3.11 -3.61 -12.73
C GLN A 231 -4.59 -4.05 -12.73
N ILE A 232 -5.30 -3.80 -11.63
CA ILE A 232 -6.73 -4.08 -11.53
C ILE A 232 -7.51 -3.15 -12.48
N GLU A 233 -8.39 -3.73 -13.28
CA GLU A 233 -9.00 -3.09 -14.44
C GLU A 233 -9.98 -1.97 -14.07
N ASP A 234 -10.62 -2.08 -12.91
CA ASP A 234 -11.62 -1.15 -12.38
C ASP A 234 -11.10 -0.31 -11.19
N ASP A 235 -9.77 -0.20 -11.04
CA ASP A 235 -9.14 0.74 -10.12
C ASP A 235 -9.23 2.17 -10.67
N SER A 236 -9.44 3.15 -9.78
CA SER A 236 -9.29 4.58 -10.08
C SER A 236 -8.01 4.91 -10.87
N ASN A 237 -6.90 4.22 -10.59
CA ASN A 237 -5.65 4.34 -11.32
C ASN A 237 -5.81 4.07 -12.82
N ILE A 238 -6.64 3.09 -13.19
CA ILE A 238 -6.88 2.70 -14.58
C ILE A 238 -8.02 3.50 -15.19
N ILE A 239 -9.10 3.72 -14.45
CA ILE A 239 -10.30 4.40 -14.94
C ILE A 239 -10.08 5.91 -15.10
N CYS A 240 -9.37 6.53 -14.17
CA CYS A 240 -9.26 7.99 -14.09
C CYS A 240 -7.87 8.51 -14.49
N TYR A 241 -6.80 7.76 -14.19
CA TYR A 241 -5.43 8.28 -14.18
C TYR A 241 -4.48 7.55 -15.15
N SER A 242 -5.02 6.78 -16.08
CA SER A 242 -4.23 5.94 -16.99
C SER A 242 -3.69 6.63 -18.24
N ASN A 243 -4.08 7.89 -18.48
CA ASN A 243 -3.86 8.58 -19.77
C ASN A 243 -4.35 7.77 -20.98
N GLY A 244 -5.47 7.06 -20.82
CA GLY A 244 -6.06 6.25 -21.87
C GLY A 244 -5.39 4.89 -22.07
N PHE A 245 -4.44 4.51 -21.21
CA PHE A 245 -3.88 3.16 -21.22
C PHE A 245 -4.76 2.15 -20.48
N SER A 246 -4.75 0.92 -20.97
CA SER A 246 -5.30 -0.26 -20.30
C SER A 246 -4.25 -1.37 -20.32
N SER A 247 -4.47 -2.44 -19.56
CA SER A 247 -3.59 -3.62 -19.62
C SER A 247 -3.43 -4.14 -21.05
N LEU A 248 -4.49 -4.11 -21.86
CA LEU A 248 -4.43 -4.51 -23.26
C LEU A 248 -3.60 -3.54 -24.12
N SER A 249 -3.78 -2.23 -23.97
CA SER A 249 -3.00 -1.27 -24.76
C SER A 249 -1.51 -1.29 -24.38
N LEU A 250 -1.19 -1.54 -23.10
CA LEU A 250 0.17 -1.73 -22.62
C LEU A 250 0.83 -2.97 -23.25
N LEU A 251 0.12 -4.10 -23.28
CA LEU A 251 0.59 -5.32 -23.96
C LEU A 251 0.78 -5.10 -25.47
N ASN A 252 -0.16 -4.41 -26.12
CA ASN A 252 -0.06 -4.09 -27.55
C ASN A 252 1.11 -3.16 -27.86
N ASN A 253 1.41 -2.20 -26.98
CA ASN A 253 2.59 -1.33 -27.11
C ASN A 253 3.88 -2.16 -27.07
N SER A 254 4.02 -3.07 -26.11
CA SER A 254 5.19 -3.95 -26.03
C SER A 254 5.30 -4.89 -27.23
N ARG A 255 4.17 -5.39 -27.75
CA ARG A 255 4.15 -6.18 -28.99
C ARG A 255 4.66 -5.38 -30.19
N LYS A 256 4.22 -4.12 -30.32
CA LYS A 256 4.70 -3.21 -31.37
C LYS A 256 6.20 -3.00 -31.27
N LEU A 257 6.73 -2.71 -30.06
CA LEU A 257 8.15 -2.51 -29.84
C LEU A 257 9.00 -3.77 -30.12
N LEU A 258 8.50 -4.96 -29.81
CA LEU A 258 9.13 -6.23 -30.19
C LEU A 258 9.18 -6.41 -31.72
N ALA A 259 8.08 -6.14 -32.42
CA ALA A 259 8.03 -6.23 -33.88
C ALA A 259 8.99 -5.23 -34.56
N GLU A 260 9.14 -4.04 -33.97
CA GLU A 260 10.10 -3.00 -34.39
C GLU A 260 11.55 -3.30 -33.96
N ARG A 261 11.80 -4.43 -33.27
CA ARG A 261 13.12 -4.82 -32.72
C ARG A 261 13.72 -3.79 -31.76
N LYS A 262 12.88 -2.98 -31.12
CA LYS A 262 13.25 -2.04 -30.05
C LYS A 262 13.34 -2.69 -28.67
N LEU A 263 12.82 -3.92 -28.54
CA LEU A 263 12.91 -4.75 -27.35
C LEU A 263 13.40 -6.15 -27.73
N LYS A 264 14.05 -6.84 -26.78
CA LYS A 264 14.40 -8.25 -26.92
C LYS A 264 13.37 -9.13 -26.21
N ALA A 265 13.07 -10.27 -26.84
CA ALA A 265 12.28 -11.33 -26.23
C ALA A 265 13.15 -12.18 -25.28
N PRO A 266 12.58 -12.79 -24.23
CA PRO A 266 11.18 -12.63 -23.81
C PRO A 266 10.96 -11.33 -23.00
N VAL A 267 9.76 -10.76 -23.14
CA VAL A 267 9.22 -9.73 -22.23
C VAL A 267 8.34 -10.42 -21.20
N LEU A 268 8.62 -10.23 -19.91
CA LEU A 268 7.86 -10.86 -18.84
C LEU A 268 6.60 -10.05 -18.51
N VAL A 269 5.46 -10.72 -18.34
CA VAL A 269 4.16 -10.10 -18.01
C VAL A 269 3.71 -10.59 -16.65
N ARG A 270 3.62 -9.66 -15.69
CA ARG A 270 3.13 -9.94 -14.34
C ARG A 270 1.69 -9.46 -14.19
N GLY A 271 0.77 -10.40 -13.93
CA GLY A 271 -0.60 -10.11 -13.56
C GLY A 271 -0.70 -9.49 -12.15
N HIS A 272 -1.77 -8.73 -11.89
CA HIS A 272 -2.06 -8.25 -10.55
C HIS A 272 -2.83 -9.33 -9.77
N PRO A 273 -2.47 -9.66 -8.51
CA PRO A 273 -3.14 -10.73 -7.76
C PRO A 273 -4.63 -10.44 -7.50
N GLY A 274 -5.02 -9.17 -7.40
CA GLY A 274 -6.42 -8.73 -7.24
C GLY A 274 -7.17 -8.44 -8.54
N SER A 275 -6.60 -8.75 -9.71
CA SER A 275 -7.31 -8.56 -11.00
C SER A 275 -8.33 -9.67 -11.22
N PHE A 276 -9.43 -9.34 -11.91
CA PHE A 276 -10.43 -10.31 -12.35
C PHE A 276 -9.93 -11.23 -13.46
N PHE A 277 -8.88 -10.81 -14.18
CA PHE A 277 -8.37 -11.48 -15.36
C PHE A 277 -6.92 -11.90 -15.17
N SER A 278 -6.59 -13.07 -15.72
CA SER A 278 -5.20 -13.52 -15.81
C SER A 278 -4.80 -13.61 -17.27
N PRO A 279 -3.63 -13.08 -17.67
CA PRO A 279 -3.16 -13.21 -19.04
C PRO A 279 -2.99 -14.69 -19.40
N LYS A 280 -3.55 -15.09 -20.54
CA LYS A 280 -3.40 -16.43 -21.12
C LYS A 280 -3.07 -16.28 -22.61
N ASN A 281 -2.38 -17.27 -23.18
CA ASN A 281 -2.08 -17.33 -24.62
C ASN A 281 -1.42 -16.04 -25.14
N LEU A 282 -0.40 -15.56 -24.43
CA LEU A 282 0.32 -14.35 -24.83
C LEU A 282 0.96 -14.51 -26.22
N PRO A 283 1.04 -13.42 -27.01
CA PRO A 283 1.70 -13.47 -28.32
C PRO A 283 3.18 -13.88 -28.23
N PRO A 284 3.78 -14.38 -29.33
CA PRO A 284 5.19 -14.72 -29.37
C PRO A 284 6.08 -13.56 -28.89
N GLY A 285 7.05 -13.89 -28.04
CA GLY A 285 7.98 -12.93 -27.43
C GLY A 285 7.53 -12.35 -26.10
N LEU A 286 6.27 -12.57 -25.68
CA LEU A 286 5.78 -12.27 -24.34
C LEU A 286 5.62 -13.58 -23.55
N SER A 287 5.99 -13.55 -22.28
CA SER A 287 5.89 -14.70 -21.37
C SER A 287 5.29 -14.29 -20.04
N ILE A 288 4.47 -15.15 -19.44
CA ILE A 288 3.92 -14.90 -18.10
C ILE A 288 5.06 -15.01 -17.08
N ASP A 289 5.14 -14.07 -16.16
CA ASP A 289 6.05 -14.12 -15.02
C ASP A 289 5.67 -15.27 -14.07
N PRO A 290 6.58 -16.23 -13.81
CA PRO A 290 6.32 -17.35 -12.89
C PRO A 290 6.63 -17.00 -11.43
N SER A 291 7.08 -15.77 -11.13
CA SER A 291 7.58 -15.41 -9.82
C SER A 291 6.48 -15.36 -8.75
N GLU A 292 6.72 -16.06 -7.64
CA GLU A 292 5.84 -16.05 -6.46
C GLU A 292 5.65 -14.66 -5.85
N THR A 293 6.66 -13.79 -5.95
CA THR A 293 6.65 -12.46 -5.34
C THR A 293 7.01 -11.37 -6.34
N ALA A 294 6.53 -10.15 -6.09
CA ALA A 294 6.90 -8.98 -6.87
C ALA A 294 8.42 -8.75 -6.84
N MET A 295 9.09 -8.99 -5.71
CA MET A 295 10.54 -8.87 -5.60
C MET A 295 11.30 -9.83 -6.53
N LYS A 296 10.88 -11.10 -6.64
CA LYS A 296 11.49 -12.05 -7.58
C LYS A 296 11.31 -11.63 -9.05
N PHE A 297 10.14 -11.07 -9.39
CA PHE A 297 9.88 -10.47 -10.70
C PHE A 297 10.79 -9.26 -10.95
N ILE A 298 10.89 -8.35 -9.98
CA ILE A 298 11.76 -7.18 -10.03
C ILE A 298 13.20 -7.61 -10.29
N GLN A 299 13.72 -8.61 -9.57
CA GLN A 299 15.07 -9.13 -9.77
C GLN A 299 15.30 -9.68 -11.18
N SER A 300 14.28 -10.32 -11.77
CA SER A 300 14.35 -10.94 -13.10
C SER A 300 14.40 -9.93 -14.25
N CYS A 301 13.96 -8.68 -14.04
CA CYS A 301 13.84 -7.68 -15.10
C CYS A 301 14.90 -6.58 -14.97
N LYS A 302 15.41 -6.06 -16.09
CA LYS A 302 16.28 -4.86 -16.08
C LYS A 302 15.46 -3.57 -15.95
N GLU A 303 14.28 -3.55 -16.54
CA GLU A 303 13.34 -2.43 -16.56
C GLU A 303 11.89 -2.94 -16.44
N VAL A 304 10.97 -2.07 -16.00
CA VAL A 304 9.53 -2.32 -16.03
C VAL A 304 8.77 -1.26 -16.82
N HIS A 305 7.76 -1.70 -17.55
CA HIS A 305 6.71 -0.85 -18.11
C HIS A 305 5.41 -1.07 -17.31
N THR A 306 4.77 -0.01 -16.84
CA THR A 306 3.49 -0.07 -16.14
C THR A 306 2.66 1.18 -16.41
N ILE A 307 1.36 1.16 -16.14
CA ILE A 307 0.54 2.37 -16.29
C ILE A 307 0.89 3.35 -15.17
N ASN A 308 0.59 3.01 -13.91
CA ASN A 308 0.87 3.84 -12.74
C ASN A 308 0.95 3.01 -11.45
N SER A 309 1.37 1.75 -11.58
CA SER A 309 1.49 0.83 -10.45
C SER A 309 2.60 1.23 -9.48
N SER A 310 2.36 1.02 -8.19
CA SER A 310 3.37 1.04 -7.12
C SER A 310 4.62 0.20 -7.42
N LEU A 311 4.48 -0.83 -8.27
CA LEU A 311 5.59 -1.67 -8.73
C LEU A 311 6.73 -0.84 -9.34
N ALA A 312 6.43 0.27 -10.02
CA ALA A 312 7.46 1.15 -10.57
C ALA A 312 8.35 1.75 -9.46
N VAL A 313 7.77 2.14 -8.33
CA VAL A 313 8.52 2.68 -7.18
C VAL A 313 9.45 1.61 -6.60
N GLU A 314 8.99 0.36 -6.52
CA GLU A 314 9.83 -0.76 -6.08
C GLU A 314 11.03 -0.97 -7.02
N PHE A 315 10.84 -0.86 -8.34
CA PHE A 315 11.94 -0.92 -9.32
C PHE A 315 12.96 0.21 -9.10
N LEU A 316 12.48 1.46 -8.94
CA LEU A 316 13.35 2.61 -8.69
C LEU A 316 14.18 2.42 -7.41
N LEU A 317 13.57 1.88 -6.35
CA LEU A 317 14.24 1.59 -5.09
C LEU A 317 15.33 0.52 -5.22
N GLN A 318 15.20 -0.40 -6.18
CA GLN A 318 16.26 -1.36 -6.53
C GLN A 318 17.34 -0.78 -7.46
N GLY A 319 17.28 0.52 -7.78
CA GLY A 319 18.17 1.17 -8.74
C GLY A 319 17.91 0.76 -10.19
N LYS A 320 16.71 0.24 -10.48
CA LYS A 320 16.30 -0.20 -11.82
C LYS A 320 15.47 0.87 -12.53
N LYS A 321 15.33 0.73 -13.85
CA LYS A 321 14.53 1.65 -14.65
C LYS A 321 13.05 1.28 -14.58
N ALA A 322 12.20 2.29 -14.65
CA ALA A 322 10.76 2.13 -14.82
C ALA A 322 10.28 3.13 -15.89
N THR A 323 9.29 2.72 -16.69
CA THR A 323 8.54 3.58 -17.60
C THR A 323 7.07 3.53 -17.20
N VAL A 324 6.47 4.70 -17.02
CA VAL A 324 5.13 4.90 -16.47
C VAL A 324 4.30 5.69 -17.48
N PHE A 325 3.13 5.17 -17.85
CA PHE A 325 2.29 5.74 -18.91
C PHE A 325 1.12 6.59 -18.39
N GLY A 326 0.71 6.37 -17.14
CA GLY A 326 -0.36 7.10 -16.47
C GLY A 326 0.16 8.20 -15.54
N GLU A 327 -0.77 8.99 -15.02
CA GLU A 327 -0.48 9.89 -13.91
C GLU A 327 -0.15 9.09 -12.65
N SER A 328 0.85 9.56 -11.89
CA SER A 328 1.24 8.95 -10.64
C SER A 328 1.94 9.96 -9.71
N PRO A 329 1.95 9.74 -8.39
CA PRO A 329 2.55 10.67 -7.45
C PRO A 329 4.08 10.68 -7.50
N PHE A 330 4.71 9.77 -8.25
CA PHE A 330 6.15 9.57 -8.34
C PHE A 330 6.68 9.76 -9.77
N SER A 331 5.88 10.32 -10.68
CA SER A 331 6.26 10.55 -12.09
C SER A 331 7.57 11.34 -12.21
N PHE A 332 7.77 12.33 -11.34
CA PHE A 332 8.99 13.14 -11.29
C PHE A 332 10.24 12.37 -10.85
N CYS A 333 10.11 11.16 -10.28
CA CYS A 333 11.25 10.28 -10.01
C CYS A 333 11.71 9.51 -11.27
N ILE A 334 10.95 9.57 -12.37
CA ILE A 334 11.18 8.77 -13.59
C ILE A 334 11.59 9.65 -14.77
N ASP A 335 11.29 10.95 -14.70
CA ASP A 335 11.55 11.89 -15.78
C ASP A 335 13.04 11.96 -16.17
N ALA A 336 13.31 12.14 -17.46
CA ALA A 336 14.67 12.22 -17.98
C ALA A 336 15.40 13.44 -17.42
N ASP A 337 14.68 14.54 -17.21
CA ASP A 337 15.21 15.80 -16.70
C ASP A 337 15.58 15.74 -15.22
N THR A 338 14.94 14.85 -14.45
CA THR A 338 15.26 14.63 -13.02
C THR A 338 16.24 13.48 -12.80
N ARG A 339 16.70 12.81 -13.86
CA ARG A 339 17.58 11.63 -13.74
C ARG A 339 18.92 11.95 -13.06
N GLU A 340 19.43 13.17 -13.25
CA GLU A 340 20.63 13.66 -12.55
C GLU A 340 20.38 13.86 -11.05
N HIS A 341 19.12 14.01 -10.65
CA HIS A 341 18.65 14.20 -9.28
C HIS A 341 17.78 13.05 -8.77
N LEU A 342 17.86 11.87 -9.40
CA LEU A 342 17.03 10.70 -9.07
C LEU A 342 17.05 10.39 -7.57
N THR A 343 18.23 10.43 -6.95
CA THR A 343 18.40 10.19 -5.51
C THR A 343 17.59 11.19 -4.69
N SER A 344 17.72 12.49 -4.95
CA SER A 344 16.99 13.53 -4.22
C SER A 344 15.48 13.42 -4.42
N ALA A 345 15.04 13.18 -5.66
CA ALA A 345 13.63 12.98 -5.97
C ALA A 345 13.05 11.77 -5.23
N LEU A 346 13.76 10.64 -5.21
CA LEU A 346 13.33 9.43 -4.52
C LEU A 346 13.39 9.59 -2.99
N CYS A 347 14.41 10.26 -2.46
CA CYS A 347 14.51 10.59 -1.03
C CYS A 347 13.32 11.45 -0.59
N PHE A 348 13.03 12.52 -1.32
CA PHE A 348 11.85 13.36 -1.05
C PHE A 348 10.56 12.53 -1.13
N PHE A 349 10.38 11.77 -2.22
CA PHE A 349 9.17 10.97 -2.38
C PHE A 349 8.96 10.02 -1.20
N CYS A 350 10.01 9.32 -0.78
CA CYS A 350 9.94 8.34 0.30
C CYS A 350 9.83 8.96 1.71
N LEU A 351 10.53 10.06 1.98
CA LEU A 351 10.69 10.60 3.34
C LEU A 351 9.84 11.83 3.63
N ASN A 352 9.36 12.53 2.62
CA ASN A 352 8.57 13.75 2.76
C ASN A 352 7.15 13.58 2.26
N TYR A 353 6.99 12.95 1.11
CA TYR A 353 5.69 12.77 0.50
C TYR A 353 4.94 11.57 1.06
N LEU A 354 5.58 10.39 1.08
CA LEU A 354 5.03 9.22 1.75
C LEU A 354 5.07 9.41 3.27
N VAL A 355 3.97 9.06 3.91
CA VAL A 355 3.82 9.12 5.38
C VAL A 355 3.85 7.70 5.93
N PRO A 356 4.50 7.43 7.08
CA PRO A 356 4.35 6.14 7.73
C PRO A 356 2.88 5.82 7.99
N TRP A 357 2.43 4.61 7.65
CA TRP A 357 1.01 4.24 7.66
C TRP A 357 0.28 4.61 8.97
N ARG A 358 0.90 4.32 10.12
CA ARG A 358 0.33 4.62 11.44
C ARG A 358 0.27 6.12 11.75
N LEU A 359 1.17 6.93 11.20
CA LEU A 359 1.11 8.38 11.34
C LEU A 359 0.02 8.98 10.47
N ALA A 360 -0.15 8.49 9.23
CA ALA A 360 -1.10 9.05 8.28
C ALA A 360 -2.55 9.06 8.81
N ILE A 361 -2.89 8.06 9.63
CA ILE A 361 -4.20 7.89 10.27
C ILE A 361 -4.26 8.40 11.72
N SER A 362 -3.17 8.96 12.25
CA SER A 362 -3.13 9.51 13.61
C SER A 362 -3.77 10.89 13.65
N SER A 363 -4.71 11.09 14.56
CA SER A 363 -5.36 12.39 14.76
C SER A 363 -4.37 13.50 15.11
N ASP A 364 -3.35 13.19 15.91
CA ASP A 364 -2.35 14.16 16.34
C ASP A 364 -1.45 14.57 15.16
N TYR A 365 -1.05 13.60 14.34
CA TYR A 365 -0.25 13.87 13.15
C TYR A 365 -1.05 14.66 12.09
N ILE A 366 -2.33 14.32 11.88
CA ILE A 366 -3.20 15.08 10.99
C ILE A 366 -3.30 16.54 11.43
N ARG A 367 -3.59 16.80 12.72
CA ARG A 367 -3.64 18.17 13.26
C ARG A 367 -2.31 18.89 13.14
N TRP A 368 -1.21 18.20 13.40
CA TRP A 368 0.13 18.76 13.22
C TRP A 368 0.37 19.16 11.75
N ARG A 369 0.01 18.33 10.78
CA ARG A 369 0.12 18.62 9.34
C ARG A 369 -0.79 19.74 8.85
N LEU A 370 -1.94 19.96 9.49
CA LEU A 370 -2.79 21.12 9.19
C LEU A 370 -2.12 22.45 9.57
N LEU A 371 -1.21 22.43 10.54
CA LEU A 371 -0.50 23.60 11.04
C LEU A 371 0.92 23.74 10.48
N ASN A 372 1.49 22.66 9.93
CA ASN A 372 2.89 22.59 9.51
C ASN A 372 3.03 21.98 8.11
N SER A 373 3.63 22.77 7.21
CA SER A 373 3.93 22.40 5.82
C SER A 373 5.43 22.41 5.51
N GLU A 374 6.27 22.63 6.52
CA GLU A 374 7.72 22.72 6.38
C GLU A 374 8.31 21.32 6.15
N GLU A 375 9.03 21.15 5.05
CA GLU A 375 9.47 19.84 4.55
C GLU A 375 10.53 19.19 5.44
N GLN A 376 11.42 19.97 6.08
CA GLN A 376 12.40 19.40 6.99
C GLN A 376 11.73 18.83 8.24
N ALA A 377 10.78 19.55 8.85
CA ALA A 377 10.03 19.06 9.99
C ALA A 377 9.21 17.79 9.67
N ILE A 378 8.62 17.72 8.47
CA ILE A 378 7.93 16.49 7.99
C ILE A 378 8.91 15.33 7.91
N ARG A 379 10.07 15.55 7.27
CA ARG A 379 11.13 14.56 7.12
C ARG A 379 11.63 14.05 8.46
N ASP A 380 11.86 14.94 9.43
CA ASP A 380 12.39 14.60 10.74
C ASP A 380 11.43 13.68 11.50
N ILE A 381 10.12 14.00 11.53
CA ILE A 381 9.09 13.14 12.16
C ILE A 381 9.03 11.77 11.48
N HIS A 382 9.05 11.72 10.15
CA HIS A 382 9.00 10.45 9.42
C HIS A 382 10.26 9.61 9.68
N MET A 383 11.44 10.23 9.65
CA MET A 383 12.71 9.57 9.92
C MET A 383 12.75 9.01 11.34
N GLU A 384 12.35 9.79 12.34
CA GLU A 384 12.27 9.30 13.72
C GLU A 384 11.33 8.08 13.82
N PHE A 385 10.17 8.14 13.19
CA PHE A 385 9.20 7.05 13.17
C PHE A 385 9.79 5.79 12.53
N TYR A 386 10.36 5.89 11.32
CA TYR A 386 10.93 4.74 10.61
C TYR A 386 12.12 4.15 11.35
N MET A 387 12.99 4.98 11.94
CA MET A 387 14.12 4.50 12.75
C MET A 387 13.64 3.73 13.97
N ARG A 388 12.58 4.19 14.64
CA ARG A 388 11.99 3.49 15.78
C ARG A 388 11.38 2.14 15.37
N GLU A 389 10.60 2.10 14.30
CA GLU A 389 10.06 0.85 13.75
C GLU A 389 11.19 -0.12 13.37
N LYS A 390 12.30 0.38 12.81
CA LYS A 390 13.47 -0.43 12.52
C LYS A 390 14.15 -1.01 13.74
N ILE A 391 14.30 -0.23 14.80
CA ILE A 391 14.83 -0.71 16.08
C ILE A 391 13.94 -1.84 16.60
N THR A 392 12.62 -1.65 16.64
CA THR A 392 11.66 -2.69 17.10
C THR A 392 11.71 -3.96 16.24
N LEU A 393 11.83 -3.83 14.91
CA LEU A 393 12.00 -4.98 14.02
C LEU A 393 13.30 -5.73 14.30
N LEU A 394 14.41 -5.02 14.51
CA LEU A 394 15.70 -5.64 14.82
C LEU A 394 15.68 -6.33 16.20
N GLU A 395 15.07 -5.71 17.21
CA GLU A 395 14.87 -6.32 18.53
C GLU A 395 14.06 -7.62 18.43
N THR A 396 12.98 -7.61 17.65
CA THR A 396 12.16 -8.82 17.40
C THR A 396 12.97 -9.91 16.71
N GLN A 397 13.74 -9.55 15.68
CA GLN A 397 14.61 -10.50 14.96
C GLN A 397 15.71 -11.08 15.85
N ILE A 398 16.31 -10.27 16.73
CA ILE A 398 17.31 -10.73 17.71
C ILE A 398 16.67 -11.73 18.67
N ALA A 399 15.49 -11.41 19.22
CA ALA A 399 14.79 -12.30 20.14
C ALA A 399 14.41 -13.65 19.49
N ASP A 400 13.98 -13.63 18.23
CA ASP A 400 13.67 -14.85 17.48
C ASP A 400 14.93 -15.70 17.20
N LEU A 401 16.05 -15.06 16.86
CA LEU A 401 17.34 -15.74 16.67
C LEU A 401 17.86 -16.35 17.98
N GLU A 402 17.71 -15.65 19.11
CA GLU A 402 18.07 -16.18 20.43
C GLU A 402 17.21 -17.41 20.80
N ARG A 403 15.92 -17.39 20.46
CA ARG A 403 15.02 -18.54 20.64
C ARG A 403 15.47 -19.72 19.79
N GLU A 404 15.75 -19.51 18.50
CA GLU A 404 16.23 -20.54 17.58
C GLU A 404 17.57 -21.14 18.03
N LEU A 405 18.50 -20.29 18.49
CA LEU A 405 19.80 -20.72 19.02
C LEU A 405 19.64 -21.56 20.29
N SER A 406 18.74 -21.16 21.20
CA SER A 406 18.42 -21.91 22.42
C SER A 406 17.83 -23.29 22.10
N GLU A 407 16.92 -23.38 21.12
CA GLU A 407 16.35 -24.64 20.66
C GLU A 407 17.40 -25.55 20.02
N LYS A 408 18.26 -25.01 19.15
CA LYS A 408 19.39 -25.76 18.55
C LYS A 408 20.37 -26.26 19.62
N ASN A 409 20.68 -25.45 20.62
CA ASN A 409 21.55 -25.87 21.73
C ASN A 409 20.93 -27.01 22.55
N LYS A 410 19.61 -26.98 22.81
CA LYS A 410 18.90 -28.10 23.44
C LYS A 410 18.98 -29.37 22.59
N GLN A 411 18.80 -29.27 21.27
CA GLN A 411 18.93 -30.42 20.37
C GLN A 411 20.35 -31.00 20.37
N ILE A 412 21.38 -30.14 20.36
CA ILE A 412 22.78 -30.55 20.45
C ILE A 412 23.04 -31.29 21.77
N ALA A 413 22.54 -30.78 22.90
CA ALA A 413 22.69 -31.44 24.20
C ALA A 413 22.03 -32.84 24.23
N VAL A 414 20.83 -32.97 23.63
CA VAL A 414 20.16 -34.28 23.47
C VAL A 414 20.98 -35.23 22.61
N LEU A 415 21.51 -34.77 21.47
CA LEU A 415 22.37 -35.58 20.60
C LEU A 415 23.66 -36.01 21.32
N GLN A 416 24.33 -35.11 22.03
CA GLN A 416 25.54 -35.41 22.80
C GLN A 416 25.27 -36.45 23.91
N SER A 417 24.15 -36.33 24.62
CA SER A 417 23.77 -37.31 25.65
C SER A 417 23.45 -38.69 25.05
N SER A 418 22.77 -38.73 23.90
CA SER A 418 22.48 -39.97 23.14
C SER A 418 23.76 -40.66 22.65
N ILE A 419 24.70 -39.90 22.08
CA ILE A 419 26.02 -40.42 21.65
C ILE A 419 26.80 -40.94 22.85
N SER A 420 26.85 -40.18 23.95
CA SER A 420 27.51 -40.59 25.18
C SER A 420 26.93 -41.90 25.72
N TRP A 421 25.60 -42.04 25.74
CA TRP A 421 24.92 -43.29 26.11
C TRP A 421 25.27 -44.47 25.21
N ARG A 422 25.29 -44.27 23.88
CA ARG A 422 25.66 -45.31 22.92
C ARG A 422 27.11 -45.77 23.10
N LEU A 423 28.04 -44.83 23.32
CA LEU A 423 29.44 -45.15 23.60
C LEU A 423 29.59 -45.91 24.92
N ILE A 424 28.99 -45.43 26.01
CA ILE A 424 29.00 -46.11 27.32
C ILE A 424 28.44 -47.53 27.20
N TYR A 425 27.31 -47.69 26.50
CA TYR A 425 26.71 -49.01 26.28
C TYR A 425 27.62 -49.94 25.47
N PHE A 426 28.22 -49.43 24.40
CA PHE A 426 29.16 -50.18 23.56
C PHE A 426 30.39 -50.64 24.36
N PHE A 427 31.02 -49.74 25.11
CA PHE A 427 32.16 -50.06 25.98
C PHE A 427 31.78 -51.04 27.10
N ARG A 428 30.61 -50.91 27.73
CA ARG A 428 30.10 -51.90 28.70
C ARG A 428 29.91 -53.28 28.07
N LYS A 429 29.44 -53.34 26.82
CA LYS A 429 29.25 -54.61 26.10
C LYS A 429 30.58 -55.28 25.77
N ILE A 430 31.57 -54.49 25.33
CA ILE A 430 32.96 -54.96 25.13
C ILE A 430 33.54 -55.46 26.46
N PHE A 431 33.43 -54.67 27.53
CA PHE A 431 33.96 -55.05 28.84
C PHE A 431 33.34 -56.35 29.36
N ARG A 432 32.01 -56.52 29.25
CA ARG A 432 31.31 -57.79 29.59
C ARG A 432 31.77 -58.97 28.74
N PHE A 433 32.06 -58.75 27.46
CA PHE A 433 32.55 -59.80 26.56
C PHE A 433 33.97 -60.22 26.94
N VAL A 434 34.84 -59.25 27.21
CA VAL A 434 36.23 -59.47 27.65
C VAL A 434 36.29 -60.13 29.02
N SER A 435 35.49 -59.68 30.00
CA SER A 435 35.47 -60.26 31.35
C SER A 435 34.94 -61.70 31.37
N ARG A 436 33.98 -62.05 30.50
CA ARG A 436 33.54 -63.43 30.29
C ARG A 436 34.61 -64.32 29.66
N ARG A 437 35.44 -63.78 28.74
CA ARG A 437 36.55 -64.53 28.12
C ARG A 437 37.75 -64.71 29.04
N LEU A 438 37.99 -63.78 29.96
CA LEU A 438 39.12 -63.80 30.89
C LEU A 438 38.80 -64.48 32.24
N GLY A 439 37.61 -65.04 32.43
CA GLY A 439 37.25 -65.82 33.62
C GLY A 439 37.04 -65.00 34.89
N TRP A 440 36.79 -63.69 34.79
CA TRP A 440 36.62 -62.77 35.93
C TRP A 440 35.17 -62.68 36.45
N ALA A 441 34.33 -63.66 36.15
CA ALA A 441 32.93 -63.70 36.60
C ALA A 441 32.67 -64.97 37.41
N ASN A 442 33.34 -65.07 38.57
CA ASN A 442 32.87 -65.80 39.76
C ASN A 442 33.84 -65.51 40.92
N LYS A 443 33.62 -64.37 41.58
CA LYS A 443 33.87 -64.14 43.01
C LYS A 443 32.98 -63.02 43.49
#